data_AF-A0A815I1U2-F1
#
_entry.id   AF-A0A815I1U2-F1
#
_cell.length_a   1.000
_cell.length_b   1.000
_cell.length_c   1.000
_cell.angle_alpha   90.00
_cell.angle_beta   90.00
_cell.angle_gamma   90.00
#
_symmetry.space_group_name_H-M   'P 1'
#
loop_
_entity.id
_entity.type
_entity.pdbx_description
1 polymer ?
#
loop_
_entity_poly.entity_id
_entity_poly.type
_entity_poly.pdbx_seq_one_letter_code
_entity_poly.pdbx_strand_id
1 'polypeptide(L)'
;MNSRCPLQKSLIIKCGLPLNIVEHADFRDFLKDCHLKYEPVSSKKLKSAVIPSLKINVLKKIHETINNTYDLTLTIDVWSDRRCCSYLAITYHVIDEKMVPQAYLIDFTRFKSPHTGENILHSTEDVLNRFNIKEKVFKIITDNASSMVKAYKFGLFADEEHSVLEYQTDPTSSTNSPSDNYDDDIQLDNFEVIDVKYPDNVEDYQGLPTYRLSCFLHSLQLCVRDGIQNATQISKVLNKCRMLSKVSHKSNKMADLLDQLNESISKTNVTRWNSEYMLIKSILSIGENDLDSIVTLMENPFKFSNNDIMTLQEILDILESFFDISIKCQSEELVTASLVVPAVVHLMVHLRDIKEQIVFSNKLVQQLELSIEKRFAGIINRINQVKIEDNDQFNDPVYFIAAVLDSSFKFLWLRDLKLTANTENRLKHDVIQLILDEINKNFKVSPTKVLDEGTFSTSKPKKKKIFVYDDSYNDNANDSIIMNPVTELEAYLNDPIKANFSEYWCRSQMKQLKKLAVRVASVQASSAPIERVFSCTGLIMSSRCTGLSEQLFKDLVFLKANQALL
;
A
#
# COMPACT_ATOMS: atom_id res chain seq x y z
N MET A 1 -5.67 18.75 -35.68
CA MET A 1 -6.65 17.82 -36.31
C MET A 1 -7.43 17.12 -35.19
N ASN A 2 -8.71 17.46 -35.08
CA ASN A 2 -9.58 17.16 -33.94
C ASN A 2 -9.76 15.65 -33.68
N SER A 3 -9.63 15.28 -32.40
CA SER A 3 -9.79 13.95 -31.83
C SER A 3 -11.21 13.42 -31.99
N ARG A 4 -11.48 12.65 -33.06
CA ARG A 4 -12.80 12.05 -33.29
C ARG A 4 -13.19 10.88 -32.35
N CYS A 5 -12.30 10.36 -31.49
CA CYS A 5 -12.61 9.17 -30.68
C CYS A 5 -11.95 9.14 -29.29
N PRO A 6 -12.21 10.08 -28.36
CA PRO A 6 -11.75 9.92 -26.98
C PRO A 6 -12.44 8.71 -26.31
N LEU A 7 -13.74 8.51 -26.54
CA LEU A 7 -14.54 7.49 -25.86
C LEU A 7 -14.15 6.04 -26.20
N GLN A 8 -13.89 5.72 -27.47
CA GLN A 8 -13.47 4.37 -27.88
C GLN A 8 -12.17 3.93 -27.20
N LYS A 9 -11.17 4.83 -27.18
CA LYS A 9 -9.85 4.53 -26.60
C LYS A 9 -9.96 4.38 -25.09
N SER A 10 -10.71 5.27 -24.44
CA SER A 10 -11.01 5.18 -23.01
C SER A 10 -11.75 3.91 -22.67
N LEU A 11 -12.75 3.49 -23.45
CA LEU A 11 -13.48 2.25 -23.25
C LEU A 11 -12.54 1.04 -23.27
N ILE A 12 -11.70 0.94 -24.31
CA ILE A 12 -10.79 -0.20 -24.47
C ILE A 12 -9.80 -0.28 -23.31
N ILE A 13 -9.17 0.85 -22.92
CA ILE A 13 -8.15 0.85 -21.87
C ILE A 13 -8.77 0.67 -20.49
N LYS A 14 -9.79 1.47 -20.14
CA LYS A 14 -10.42 1.45 -18.81
C LYS A 14 -11.07 0.11 -18.53
N CYS A 15 -11.74 -0.48 -19.51
CA CYS A 15 -12.36 -1.80 -19.35
C CYS A 15 -11.40 -2.98 -19.63
N GLY A 16 -10.18 -2.73 -20.13
CA GLY A 16 -9.22 -3.79 -20.44
C GLY A 16 -9.70 -4.73 -21.57
N LEU A 17 -10.37 -4.17 -22.58
CA LEU A 17 -10.97 -4.96 -23.67
C LEU A 17 -9.92 -5.38 -24.70
N PRO A 18 -10.14 -6.53 -25.39
CA PRO A 18 -9.33 -6.92 -26.54
C PRO A 18 -9.30 -5.85 -27.62
N LEU A 19 -8.13 -5.54 -28.18
CA LEU A 19 -7.99 -4.49 -29.21
C LEU A 19 -8.72 -4.83 -30.52
N ASN A 20 -8.95 -6.11 -30.80
CA ASN A 20 -9.72 -6.59 -31.95
C ASN A 20 -11.23 -6.45 -31.78
N ILE A 21 -11.75 -6.04 -30.62
CA ILE A 21 -13.20 -5.81 -30.43
C ILE A 21 -13.76 -4.82 -31.46
N VAL A 22 -12.94 -3.87 -31.89
CA VAL A 22 -13.27 -2.83 -32.89
C VAL A 22 -13.47 -3.37 -34.30
N GLU A 23 -13.12 -4.64 -34.52
CA GLU A 23 -13.27 -5.35 -35.79
C GLU A 23 -14.42 -6.37 -35.75
N HIS A 24 -14.98 -6.63 -34.56
CA HIS A 24 -16.12 -7.55 -34.40
C HIS A 24 -17.38 -6.97 -35.06
N ALA A 25 -18.09 -7.79 -35.84
CA ALA A 25 -19.27 -7.38 -36.61
C ALA A 25 -20.36 -6.79 -35.69
N ASP A 26 -20.78 -7.55 -34.66
CA ASP A 26 -21.83 -7.10 -33.73
C ASP A 26 -21.47 -5.81 -32.98
N PHE A 27 -20.19 -5.62 -32.64
CA PHE A 27 -19.74 -4.38 -31.98
C PHE A 27 -19.82 -3.19 -32.94
N ARG A 28 -19.51 -3.39 -34.22
CA ARG A 28 -19.67 -2.35 -35.24
C ARG A 28 -21.12 -2.03 -35.53
N ASP A 29 -21.99 -3.03 -35.55
CA ASP A 29 -23.43 -2.81 -35.76
C ASP A 29 -24.04 -2.07 -34.57
N PHE A 30 -23.70 -2.45 -33.33
CA PHE A 30 -24.03 -1.69 -32.12
C PHE A 30 -23.58 -0.22 -32.20
N LEU A 31 -22.36 0.02 -32.69
CA LEU A 31 -21.86 1.39 -32.88
C LEU A 31 -22.64 2.18 -33.95
N LYS A 32 -23.10 1.52 -35.02
CA LYS A 32 -23.93 2.15 -36.06
C LYS A 32 -25.33 2.49 -35.54
N ASP A 33 -25.90 1.63 -34.69
CA ASP A 33 -27.18 1.91 -34.02
C ASP A 33 -27.07 3.14 -33.11
N CYS A 34 -25.94 3.28 -32.41
CA CYS A 34 -25.66 4.47 -31.59
C CYS A 34 -25.38 5.72 -32.45
N HIS A 35 -24.59 5.58 -33.51
CA HIS A 35 -24.28 6.67 -34.43
C HIS A 35 -23.90 6.16 -35.83
N LEU A 36 -24.81 6.30 -36.79
CA LEU A 36 -24.72 5.73 -38.14
C LEU A 36 -23.42 6.05 -38.91
N LYS A 37 -22.81 7.21 -38.65
CA LYS A 37 -21.57 7.67 -39.33
C LYS A 37 -20.30 7.39 -38.54
N TYR A 38 -20.40 6.71 -37.39
CA TYR A 38 -19.25 6.42 -36.56
C TYR A 38 -18.48 5.23 -37.11
N GLU A 39 -17.20 5.44 -37.41
CA GLU A 39 -16.28 4.36 -37.74
C GLU A 39 -15.22 4.24 -36.65
N PRO A 40 -15.13 3.07 -35.99
CA PRO A 40 -14.11 2.87 -34.97
C PRO A 40 -12.72 2.83 -35.59
N VAL A 41 -11.72 3.33 -34.85
CA VAL A 41 -10.31 3.20 -35.23
C VAL A 41 -9.94 1.72 -35.31
N SER A 42 -9.29 1.29 -36.40
CA SER A 42 -8.88 -0.11 -36.61
C SER A 42 -7.88 -0.60 -35.56
N SER A 43 -7.85 -1.91 -35.30
CA SER A 43 -6.92 -2.50 -34.32
C SER A 43 -5.47 -2.22 -34.69
N LYS A 44 -5.13 -2.28 -35.98
CA LYS A 44 -3.79 -1.92 -36.48
C LYS A 44 -3.39 -0.50 -36.08
N LYS A 45 -4.26 0.49 -36.29
CA LYS A 45 -3.99 1.90 -35.94
C LYS A 45 -3.99 2.12 -34.42
N LEU A 46 -4.79 1.36 -33.68
CA LEU A 46 -4.75 1.36 -32.22
C LEU A 46 -3.36 0.96 -31.71
N LYS A 47 -2.85 -0.19 -32.20
CA LYS A 47 -1.55 -0.74 -31.83
C LYS A 47 -0.37 0.14 -32.26
N SER A 48 -0.36 0.62 -33.50
CA SER A 48 0.82 1.28 -34.07
C SER A 48 0.94 2.77 -33.76
N ALA A 49 -0.15 3.46 -33.44
CA ALA A 49 -0.14 4.92 -33.29
C ALA A 49 -0.88 5.42 -32.04
N VAL A 50 -2.07 4.88 -31.76
CA VAL A 50 -2.90 5.41 -30.66
C VAL A 50 -2.32 5.07 -29.29
N ILE A 51 -2.03 3.80 -29.03
CA ILE A 51 -1.49 3.37 -27.73
C ILE A 51 -0.13 4.02 -27.44
N PRO A 52 0.85 4.04 -28.38
CA PRO A 52 2.10 4.76 -28.17
C PRO A 52 1.91 6.27 -27.90
N SER A 53 1.02 6.94 -28.65
CA SER A 53 0.76 8.37 -28.42
C SER A 53 0.10 8.65 -27.07
N LEU A 54 -0.83 7.81 -26.61
CA LEU A 54 -1.42 7.91 -25.28
C LEU A 54 -0.36 7.70 -24.19
N LYS A 55 0.53 6.73 -24.36
CA LYS A 55 1.62 6.48 -23.42
C LYS A 55 2.53 7.69 -23.28
N ILE A 56 2.92 8.29 -24.40
CA ILE A 56 3.73 9.52 -24.39
C ILE A 56 3.00 10.65 -23.64
N ASN A 57 1.70 10.83 -23.87
CA ASN A 57 0.93 11.88 -23.19
C ASN A 57 0.82 11.64 -21.68
N VAL A 58 0.56 10.40 -21.25
CA VAL A 58 0.52 10.03 -19.83
C VAL A 58 1.90 10.21 -19.19
N LEU A 59 2.97 9.76 -19.85
CA LEU A 59 4.34 9.98 -19.37
C LEU A 59 4.66 11.46 -19.21
N LYS A 60 4.24 12.33 -20.13
CA LYS A 60 4.42 13.79 -19.98
C LYS A 60 3.76 14.32 -18.72
N LYS A 61 2.49 13.95 -18.47
CA LYS A 61 1.78 14.33 -17.24
C LYS A 61 2.48 13.83 -15.98
N ILE A 62 2.97 12.58 -16.00
CA ILE A 62 3.75 12.02 -14.88
C ILE A 62 5.03 12.83 -14.64
N HIS A 63 5.79 13.17 -15.68
CA HIS A 63 7.00 13.98 -15.55
C HIS A 63 6.69 15.39 -15.02
N GLU A 64 5.59 16.02 -15.47
CA GLU A 64 5.14 17.31 -14.94
C GLU A 64 4.85 17.22 -13.44
N THR A 65 4.09 16.21 -13.00
CA THR A 65 3.80 15.98 -11.58
C THR A 65 5.07 15.71 -10.76
N ILE A 66 5.94 14.83 -11.25
CA ILE A 66 7.23 14.49 -10.61
C ILE A 66 8.12 15.74 -10.48
N ASN A 67 8.19 16.58 -11.51
CA ASN A 67 9.02 17.78 -11.49
C ASN A 67 8.55 18.79 -10.45
N ASN A 68 7.24 18.91 -10.26
CA ASN A 68 6.63 19.80 -9.27
C ASN A 68 6.67 19.25 -7.83
N THR A 69 7.06 17.99 -7.65
CA THR A 69 7.12 17.34 -6.34
C THR A 69 8.56 17.29 -5.83
N TYR A 70 8.76 17.61 -4.54
CA TYR A 70 10.08 17.56 -3.89
C TYR A 70 10.45 16.14 -3.47
N ASP A 71 9.54 15.46 -2.78
CA ASP A 71 9.71 14.13 -2.21
C ASP A 71 8.74 13.12 -2.84
N LEU A 72 9.22 11.94 -3.17
CA LEU A 72 8.45 10.84 -3.73
C LEU A 72 8.52 9.64 -2.81
N THR A 73 7.36 9.11 -2.45
CA THR A 73 7.27 7.79 -1.83
C THR A 73 6.98 6.76 -2.92
N LEU A 74 7.65 5.62 -2.87
CA LEU A 74 7.51 4.55 -3.87
C LEU A 74 6.93 3.29 -3.24
N THR A 75 6.15 2.54 -4.00
CA THR A 75 5.88 1.12 -3.73
C THR A 75 6.49 0.30 -4.84
N ILE A 76 7.24 -0.74 -4.47
CA ILE A 76 7.96 -1.60 -5.42
C ILE A 76 7.63 -3.05 -5.12
N ASP A 77 7.36 -3.81 -6.17
CA ASP A 77 7.04 -5.23 -6.08
C ASP A 77 7.42 -5.98 -7.36
N VAL A 78 7.75 -7.26 -7.20
CA VAL A 78 8.06 -8.19 -8.29
C VAL A 78 7.01 -9.28 -8.31
N TRP A 79 6.21 -9.29 -9.37
CA TRP A 79 5.15 -10.26 -9.55
C TRP A 79 5.46 -11.19 -10.72
N SER A 80 5.14 -12.48 -10.56
CA SER A 80 5.26 -13.49 -11.60
C SER A 80 3.89 -13.93 -12.10
N ASP A 81 3.71 -13.93 -13.42
CA ASP A 81 2.50 -14.49 -14.03
C ASP A 81 2.51 -16.04 -13.98
N ARG A 82 1.39 -16.66 -14.37
CA ARG A 82 1.21 -18.14 -14.37
C ARG A 82 2.16 -18.91 -15.27
N ARG A 83 2.80 -18.24 -16.23
CA ARG A 83 3.82 -18.76 -17.15
C ARG A 83 5.23 -18.50 -16.59
N CYS A 84 5.35 -18.30 -15.27
CA CYS A 84 6.58 -17.98 -14.54
C CYS A 84 7.28 -16.74 -15.07
N CYS A 85 6.47 -15.80 -15.53
CA CYS A 85 6.94 -14.67 -16.28
C CYS A 85 6.92 -13.44 -15.36
N SER A 86 8.08 -12.99 -14.89
CA SER A 86 8.21 -11.94 -13.86
C SER A 86 8.24 -10.51 -14.39
N TYR A 87 7.70 -9.59 -13.58
CA TYR A 87 7.63 -8.16 -13.86
C TYR A 87 7.91 -7.36 -12.59
N LEU A 88 8.79 -6.36 -12.71
CA LEU A 88 9.03 -5.34 -11.70
C LEU A 88 8.07 -4.17 -11.97
N ALA A 89 7.30 -3.81 -10.96
CA ALA A 89 6.46 -2.62 -10.99
C ALA A 89 6.98 -1.59 -9.99
N ILE A 90 6.98 -0.32 -10.38
CA ILE A 90 7.34 0.81 -9.50
C ILE A 90 6.23 1.84 -9.61
N THR A 91 5.56 2.11 -8.50
CA THR A 91 4.50 3.12 -8.39
C THR A 91 4.97 4.20 -7.45
N TYR A 92 4.75 5.47 -7.80
CA TYR A 92 5.00 6.60 -6.92
C TYR A 92 3.71 7.15 -6.34
N HIS A 93 3.84 7.74 -5.16
CA HIS A 93 2.74 8.26 -4.37
C HIS A 93 2.95 9.75 -4.11
N VAL A 94 1.91 10.53 -4.37
CA VAL A 94 1.87 11.98 -4.14
C VAL A 94 0.54 12.36 -3.54
N ILE A 95 0.47 13.56 -2.96
CA ILE A 95 -0.79 14.14 -2.50
C ILE A 95 -1.20 15.22 -3.50
N ASP A 96 -2.46 15.18 -3.93
CA ASP A 96 -3.00 16.20 -4.84
C ASP A 96 -3.37 17.50 -4.11
N GLU A 97 -3.83 18.50 -4.87
CA GLU A 97 -4.24 19.80 -4.33
C GLU A 97 -5.42 19.71 -3.35
N LYS A 98 -6.22 18.63 -3.43
CA LYS A 98 -7.33 18.34 -2.53
C LYS A 98 -6.91 17.54 -1.30
N MET A 99 -5.59 17.37 -1.12
CA MET A 99 -4.99 16.64 -0.01
C MET A 99 -5.40 15.15 0.01
N VAL A 100 -5.68 14.58 -1.17
CA VAL A 100 -6.00 13.16 -1.35
C VAL A 100 -4.78 12.42 -1.90
N PRO A 101 -4.44 11.23 -1.37
CA PRO A 101 -3.38 10.41 -1.94
C PRO A 101 -3.67 9.99 -3.38
N GLN A 102 -2.63 10.05 -4.22
CA GLN A 102 -2.65 9.59 -5.59
C GLN A 102 -1.49 8.63 -5.82
N ALA A 103 -1.75 7.54 -6.52
CA ALA A 103 -0.77 6.53 -6.87
C ALA A 103 -0.68 6.38 -8.39
N TYR A 104 0.51 6.51 -8.94
CA TYR A 104 0.74 6.41 -10.39
C TYR A 104 1.90 5.47 -10.69
N LEU A 105 1.71 4.60 -11.67
CA LEU A 105 2.71 3.63 -12.10
C LEU A 105 3.78 4.35 -12.94
N ILE A 106 5.04 4.33 -12.47
CA ILE A 106 6.21 4.86 -13.19
C ILE A 106 6.57 3.90 -14.32
N ASP A 107 6.79 2.64 -13.94
CA ASP A 107 7.28 1.64 -14.86
C ASP A 107 6.77 0.25 -14.51
N PHE A 108 6.56 -0.54 -15.56
CA PHE A 108 6.19 -1.94 -15.49
C PHE A 108 7.06 -2.69 -16.49
N THR A 109 8.18 -3.20 -15.98
CA THR A 109 9.24 -3.78 -16.80
C THR A 109 9.36 -5.26 -16.56
N ARG A 110 9.67 -5.96 -17.65
CA ARG A 110 9.92 -7.38 -17.65
C ARG A 110 11.17 -7.69 -16.84
N PHE A 111 11.03 -8.46 -15.77
CA PHE A 111 12.16 -8.88 -14.93
C PHE A 111 12.62 -10.26 -15.37
N LYS A 112 13.79 -10.35 -16.03
CA LYS A 112 14.32 -11.60 -16.60
C LYS A 112 15.38 -12.26 -15.71
N SER A 113 15.93 -11.51 -14.77
CA SER A 113 16.99 -11.96 -13.87
C SER A 113 16.41 -12.80 -12.71
N PRO A 114 17.22 -13.63 -12.05
CA PRO A 114 16.84 -14.24 -10.78
C PRO A 114 16.40 -13.18 -9.76
N HIS A 115 15.41 -13.49 -8.93
CA HIS A 115 14.83 -12.56 -7.94
C HIS A 115 15.72 -12.40 -6.70
N THR A 116 17.02 -12.15 -6.90
CA THR A 116 17.95 -11.81 -5.82
C THR A 116 17.80 -10.33 -5.45
N GLY A 117 18.21 -9.96 -4.23
CA GLY A 117 18.09 -8.59 -3.76
C GLY A 117 18.88 -7.60 -4.64
N GLU A 118 20.06 -8.02 -5.08
CA GLU A 118 20.98 -7.24 -5.91
C GLU A 118 20.38 -6.93 -7.28
N ASN A 119 19.78 -7.93 -7.93
CA ASN A 119 19.15 -7.75 -9.24
C ASN A 119 17.92 -6.84 -9.17
N ILE A 120 17.15 -6.95 -8.08
CA ILE A 120 15.98 -6.09 -7.83
C ILE A 120 16.42 -4.65 -7.59
N LEU A 121 17.47 -4.45 -6.77
CA LEU A 121 18.03 -3.13 -6.52
C LEU A 121 18.55 -2.50 -7.82
N HIS A 122 19.39 -3.21 -8.58
CA HIS A 122 19.94 -2.71 -9.84
C HIS A 122 18.84 -2.32 -10.84
N SER A 123 17.84 -3.19 -11.03
CA SER A 123 16.71 -2.88 -11.92
C SER A 123 15.89 -1.69 -11.42
N THR A 124 15.82 -1.48 -10.10
CA THR A 124 15.16 -0.31 -9.53
C THR A 124 15.96 0.95 -9.81
N GLU A 125 17.27 0.93 -9.58
CA GLU A 125 18.16 2.07 -9.86
C GLU A 125 18.14 2.48 -11.33
N ASP A 126 18.14 1.54 -12.26
CA ASP A 126 17.99 1.80 -13.69
C ASP A 126 16.71 2.61 -14.00
N VAL A 127 15.59 2.26 -13.35
CA VAL A 127 14.34 2.99 -13.50
C VAL A 127 14.47 4.37 -12.87
N LEU A 128 14.98 4.49 -11.64
CA LEU A 128 15.12 5.78 -10.96
C LEU A 128 16.02 6.75 -11.71
N ASN A 129 17.12 6.26 -12.28
CA ASN A 129 18.07 7.03 -13.08
C ASN A 129 17.45 7.48 -14.41
N ARG A 130 16.76 6.57 -15.12
CA ARG A 130 16.07 6.90 -16.37
C ARG A 130 14.99 7.98 -16.22
N PHE A 131 14.32 8.02 -15.07
CA PHE A 131 13.30 9.03 -14.75
C PHE A 131 13.87 10.24 -13.99
N ASN A 132 15.17 10.25 -13.65
CA ASN A 132 15.84 11.28 -12.87
C ASN A 132 15.13 11.61 -11.53
N ILE A 133 14.78 10.56 -10.78
CA ILE A 133 14.03 10.67 -9.52
C ILE A 133 14.76 10.09 -8.30
N LYS A 134 15.96 9.53 -8.46
CA LYS A 134 16.73 8.89 -7.38
C LYS A 134 16.84 9.80 -6.15
N GLU A 135 17.26 11.05 -6.34
CA GLU A 135 17.41 12.06 -5.29
C GLU A 135 16.08 12.54 -4.65
N LYS A 136 14.94 12.27 -5.29
CA LYS A 136 13.62 12.64 -4.78
C LYS A 136 13.01 11.55 -3.91
N VAL A 137 13.60 10.35 -3.83
CA VAL A 137 13.01 9.23 -3.10
C VAL A 137 13.06 9.49 -1.58
N PHE A 138 11.88 9.66 -0.99
CA PHE A 138 11.72 9.81 0.45
C PHE A 138 11.66 8.46 1.17
N LYS A 139 10.76 7.57 0.72
CA LYS A 139 10.55 6.22 1.28
C LYS A 139 10.20 5.22 0.20
N ILE A 140 10.53 3.95 0.42
CA ILE A 140 10.15 2.82 -0.43
C ILE A 140 9.38 1.81 0.42
N ILE A 141 8.16 1.47 0.01
CA ILE A 141 7.35 0.44 0.65
C ILE A 141 7.44 -0.84 -0.18
N THR A 142 7.81 -1.95 0.47
CA THR A 142 7.82 -3.28 -0.14
C THR A 142 7.12 -4.29 0.76
N ASP A 143 6.84 -5.47 0.22
CA ASP A 143 6.51 -6.61 1.07
C ASP A 143 7.72 -7.05 1.93
N ASN A 144 7.51 -8.07 2.77
CA ASN A 144 8.56 -8.64 3.62
C ASN A 144 9.19 -9.90 3.00
N ALA A 145 9.11 -10.09 1.69
CA ALA A 145 9.85 -11.16 1.03
C ALA A 145 11.35 -10.98 1.24
N SER A 146 12.07 -12.08 1.44
CA SER A 146 13.50 -12.03 1.79
C SER A 146 14.34 -11.32 0.72
N SER A 147 13.99 -11.48 -0.55
CA SER A 147 14.62 -10.77 -1.68
C SER A 147 14.38 -9.26 -1.63
N MET A 148 13.16 -8.82 -1.31
CA MET A 148 12.80 -7.40 -1.21
C MET A 148 13.46 -6.74 0.00
N VAL A 149 13.49 -7.45 1.15
CA VAL A 149 14.22 -6.97 2.34
C VAL A 149 15.70 -6.81 2.02
N LYS A 150 16.33 -7.82 1.39
CA LYS A 150 17.76 -7.76 1.00
C LYS A 150 18.05 -6.63 0.02
N ALA A 151 17.18 -6.43 -0.98
CA ALA A 151 17.37 -5.41 -2.02
C ALA A 151 17.56 -4.00 -1.45
N TYR A 152 16.85 -3.66 -0.39
CA TYR A 152 16.89 -2.31 0.19
C TYR A 152 17.44 -2.28 1.61
N LYS A 153 18.09 -3.37 2.07
CA LYS A 153 18.70 -3.44 3.40
C LYS A 153 19.82 -2.42 3.57
N PHE A 154 20.61 -2.19 2.52
CA PHE A 154 21.77 -1.30 2.52
C PHE A 154 21.50 0.05 1.82
N GLY A 155 20.24 0.33 1.47
CA GLY A 155 19.82 1.58 0.85
C GLY A 155 20.07 1.68 -0.66
N LEU A 156 19.42 2.67 -1.30
CA LEU A 156 19.58 3.01 -2.72
C LEU A 156 20.90 3.76 -3.05
N PHE A 157 21.64 4.17 -2.01
CA PHE A 157 22.75 5.13 -2.10
C PHE A 157 24.04 4.59 -1.49
N ALA A 158 24.18 3.27 -1.35
CA ALA A 158 25.48 2.72 -1.02
C ALA A 158 26.43 3.00 -2.20
N ASP A 159 27.47 3.80 -1.96
CA ASP A 159 28.44 4.17 -3.00
C ASP A 159 29.04 2.92 -3.68
N GLU A 160 29.30 3.04 -4.99
CA GLU A 160 29.75 1.96 -5.88
C GLU A 160 31.08 1.28 -5.48
N GLU A 161 31.81 1.80 -4.48
CA GLU A 161 33.15 1.34 -4.08
C GLU A 161 33.19 -0.05 -3.44
N HIS A 162 32.05 -0.66 -3.06
CA HIS A 162 32.02 -1.96 -2.38
C HIS A 162 31.41 -3.12 -3.19
N SER A 163 31.19 -2.94 -4.50
CA SER A 163 30.68 -3.99 -5.39
C SER A 163 31.73 -5.03 -5.84
N VAL A 164 32.94 -5.02 -5.28
CA VAL A 164 33.99 -6.02 -5.56
C VAL A 164 34.06 -7.02 -4.41
N LEU A 165 33.22 -8.04 -4.44
CA LEU A 165 33.54 -9.32 -3.80
C LEU A 165 33.65 -10.38 -4.90
N GLU A 166 34.86 -10.90 -5.00
CA GLU A 166 35.36 -11.76 -6.07
C GLU A 166 34.51 -13.01 -6.27
N TYR A 167 34.28 -13.30 -7.55
CA TYR A 167 33.80 -14.59 -8.04
C TYR A 167 34.83 -15.68 -7.71
N GLN A 168 34.45 -16.64 -6.88
CA GLN A 168 35.02 -17.99 -6.96
C GLN A 168 33.96 -18.94 -7.49
N THR A 169 34.03 -19.15 -8.80
CA THR A 169 33.39 -20.27 -9.48
C THR A 169 34.06 -21.57 -9.04
N ASP A 170 33.29 -22.51 -8.50
CA ASP A 170 33.69 -23.91 -8.50
C ASP A 170 32.72 -24.72 -9.39
N PRO A 171 33.23 -25.45 -10.42
CA PRO A 171 32.41 -26.04 -11.46
C PRO A 171 32.20 -27.53 -11.23
N THR A 172 31.03 -27.98 -10.74
CA THR A 172 30.61 -29.37 -11.02
C THR A 172 29.09 -29.57 -10.95
N SER A 173 28.56 -29.94 -12.11
CA SER A 173 27.46 -30.90 -12.34
C SER A 173 26.01 -30.47 -12.07
N SER A 174 25.04 -30.74 -12.93
CA SER A 174 25.03 -31.36 -14.25
C SER A 174 23.72 -30.99 -14.95
N THR A 175 23.84 -30.74 -16.25
CA THR A 175 22.85 -30.86 -17.32
C THR A 175 21.54 -31.56 -16.96
N ASN A 176 20.41 -30.95 -17.31
CA ASN A 176 19.32 -31.65 -18.00
C ASN A 176 18.55 -30.69 -18.91
N SER A 177 18.65 -30.97 -20.21
CA SER A 177 17.84 -30.42 -21.29
C SER A 177 16.38 -30.89 -21.18
N PRO A 178 15.42 -30.12 -21.74
CA PRO A 178 14.00 -30.39 -21.59
C PRO A 178 13.54 -31.47 -22.58
N SER A 179 12.90 -32.52 -22.09
CA SER A 179 12.11 -33.44 -22.91
C SER A 179 10.63 -33.11 -22.78
N ASP A 180 10.02 -32.82 -23.93
CA ASP A 180 8.59 -32.65 -24.12
C ASP A 180 7.79 -33.85 -23.62
N ASN A 181 6.72 -33.58 -22.88
CA ASN A 181 5.42 -34.23 -23.06
C ASN A 181 4.35 -33.44 -22.30
N TYR A 182 3.42 -32.87 -23.06
CA TYR A 182 2.14 -32.36 -22.55
C TYR A 182 1.28 -33.57 -22.17
N ASP A 183 0.80 -33.60 -20.94
CA ASP A 183 -0.49 -34.19 -20.64
C ASP A 183 -1.19 -33.39 -19.53
N ASP A 184 -2.48 -33.17 -19.75
CA ASP A 184 -3.37 -32.34 -18.94
C ASP A 184 -3.65 -32.96 -17.55
N ASP A 185 -4.14 -32.12 -16.65
CA ASP A 185 -4.76 -32.45 -15.35
C ASP A 185 -3.85 -32.95 -14.20
N ILE A 186 -3.19 -32.02 -13.48
CA ILE A 186 -2.84 -32.22 -12.06
C ILE A 186 -3.14 -30.98 -11.21
N GLN A 187 -3.86 -31.24 -10.10
CA GLN A 187 -4.23 -30.33 -9.03
C GLN A 187 -2.99 -29.74 -8.32
N LEU A 188 -2.90 -28.40 -8.29
CA LEU A 188 -1.88 -27.65 -7.56
C LEU A 188 -2.32 -27.43 -6.11
N ASP A 189 -1.99 -28.37 -5.23
CA ASP A 189 -1.82 -28.13 -3.79
C ASP A 189 -0.37 -28.48 -3.42
N ASN A 190 0.25 -27.65 -2.59
CA ASN A 190 1.61 -27.70 -2.00
C ASN A 190 2.73 -26.97 -2.77
N PHE A 191 2.88 -25.67 -2.49
CA PHE A 191 4.21 -25.04 -2.47
C PHE A 191 4.78 -25.18 -1.05
N GLU A 192 5.71 -26.11 -0.86
CA GLU A 192 6.60 -26.10 0.31
C GLU A 192 7.62 -24.96 0.14
N VAL A 193 7.64 -24.05 1.11
CA VAL A 193 8.71 -23.07 1.27
C VAL A 193 9.91 -23.83 1.83
N ILE A 194 10.95 -24.04 1.01
CA ILE A 194 12.22 -24.59 1.48
C ILE A 194 12.86 -23.52 2.37
N ASP A 195 12.91 -23.82 3.67
CA ASP A 195 13.52 -23.00 4.70
C ASP A 195 15.06 -23.14 4.61
N VAL A 196 15.70 -22.28 3.83
CA VAL A 196 17.17 -22.25 3.72
C VAL A 196 17.72 -21.36 4.83
N LYS A 197 18.29 -21.99 5.87
CA LYS A 197 19.10 -21.30 6.89
C LYS A 197 20.39 -20.76 6.25
N TYR A 198 20.70 -19.50 6.53
CA TYR A 198 21.96 -18.85 6.16
C TYR A 198 22.74 -18.43 7.43
N PRO A 199 24.08 -18.37 7.35
CA PRO A 199 24.97 -18.27 8.50
C PRO A 199 24.95 -16.90 9.19
N ASP A 200 25.13 -16.93 10.51
CA ASP A 200 24.98 -15.83 11.48
C ASP A 200 26.06 -14.72 11.44
N ASN A 201 26.89 -14.65 10.41
CA ASN A 201 28.01 -13.70 10.38
C ASN A 201 27.85 -12.69 9.24
N VAL A 202 27.21 -11.56 9.53
CA VAL A 202 27.27 -10.35 8.71
C VAL A 202 27.86 -9.25 9.59
N GLU A 203 29.09 -8.85 9.26
CA GLU A 203 29.81 -7.77 9.94
C GLU A 203 29.01 -6.46 9.92
N ASP A 204 29.06 -5.76 11.05
CA ASP A 204 28.38 -4.50 11.36
C ASP A 204 28.70 -3.39 10.36
N TYR A 205 27.68 -2.91 9.62
CA TYR A 205 27.70 -1.59 8.98
C TYR A 205 26.58 -0.74 9.58
N GLN A 206 26.93 0.03 10.62
CA GLN A 206 26.04 0.99 11.29
C GLN A 206 25.88 2.27 10.45
N GLY A 207 24.65 2.75 10.29
CA GLY A 207 24.40 4.19 10.06
C GLY A 207 23.80 4.66 8.72
N LEU A 208 23.41 3.78 7.80
CA LEU A 208 22.68 4.24 6.59
C LEU A 208 21.18 4.40 6.88
N PRO A 209 20.54 5.52 6.48
CA PRO A 209 19.11 5.68 6.62
C PRO A 209 18.38 4.62 5.78
N THR A 210 17.65 3.73 6.43
CA THR A 210 16.82 2.75 5.72
C THR A 210 15.64 3.47 5.07
N TYR A 211 15.71 3.68 3.76
CA TYR A 211 14.60 4.21 2.96
C TYR A 211 13.42 3.23 2.88
N ARG A 212 13.68 1.95 3.15
CA ARG A 212 12.69 0.87 3.10
C ARG A 212 11.77 0.89 4.32
N LEU A 213 10.48 0.89 4.06
CA LEU A 213 9.42 0.61 5.01
C LEU A 213 8.76 -0.72 4.65
N SER A 214 8.46 -1.51 5.67
CA SER A 214 7.69 -2.75 5.50
C SER A 214 6.21 -2.42 5.26
N CYS A 215 5.56 -3.18 4.36
CA CYS A 215 4.12 -3.09 4.17
C CYS A 215 3.37 -3.47 5.45
N PHE A 216 2.58 -2.55 6.00
CA PHE A 216 1.78 -2.74 7.23
C PHE A 216 0.74 -3.83 7.02
N LEU A 217 0.00 -3.80 5.91
CA LEU A 217 -1.02 -4.83 5.64
C LEU A 217 -0.45 -6.23 5.45
N HIS A 218 0.70 -6.33 4.78
CA HIS A 218 1.39 -7.61 4.67
C HIS A 218 1.80 -8.09 6.06
N SER A 219 2.39 -7.22 6.90
CA SER A 219 2.77 -7.57 8.28
C SER A 219 1.56 -7.99 9.12
N LEU A 220 0.42 -7.31 8.99
CA LEU A 220 -0.84 -7.66 9.65
C LEU A 220 -1.39 -9.01 9.18
N GLN A 221 -1.33 -9.30 7.88
CA GLN A 221 -1.68 -10.60 7.31
C GLN A 221 -0.80 -11.71 7.88
N LEU A 222 0.51 -11.45 8.06
CA LEU A 222 1.41 -12.40 8.72
C LEU A 222 1.05 -12.57 10.21
N CYS A 223 0.67 -11.51 10.93
CA CYS A 223 0.20 -11.61 12.32
C CYS A 223 -0.96 -12.59 12.47
N VAL A 224 -2.02 -12.41 11.67
CA VAL A 224 -3.21 -13.25 11.72
C VAL A 224 -2.88 -14.69 11.30
N ARG A 225 -2.06 -14.86 10.27
CA ARG A 225 -1.61 -16.18 9.82
C ARG A 225 -0.86 -16.92 10.91
N ASP A 226 0.12 -16.26 11.55
CA ASP A 226 0.91 -16.84 12.65
C ASP A 226 -0.01 -17.19 13.83
N GLY A 227 -1.01 -16.34 14.14
CA GLY A 227 -2.03 -16.60 15.16
C GLY A 227 -2.87 -17.85 14.88
N ILE A 228 -3.46 -17.94 13.68
CA ILE A 228 -4.32 -19.07 13.27
C ILE A 228 -3.52 -20.37 13.16
N GLN A 229 -2.29 -20.33 12.65
CA GLN A 229 -1.45 -21.53 12.49
C GLN A 229 -1.01 -22.12 13.84
N ASN A 230 -0.69 -21.26 14.81
CA ASN A 230 -0.20 -21.70 16.12
C ASN A 230 -1.34 -21.99 17.13
N ALA A 231 -2.58 -21.62 16.83
CA ALA A 231 -3.77 -21.97 17.62
C ALA A 231 -4.37 -23.29 17.14
N THR A 232 -3.74 -24.42 17.46
CA THR A 232 -4.15 -25.74 16.93
C THR A 232 -5.56 -26.17 17.35
N GLN A 233 -6.11 -25.62 18.44
CA GLN A 233 -7.45 -25.98 18.90
C GLN A 233 -8.56 -25.51 17.96
N ILE A 234 -8.36 -24.40 17.23
CA ILE A 234 -9.36 -23.87 16.29
C ILE A 234 -9.27 -24.52 14.91
N SER A 235 -8.19 -25.23 14.59
CA SER A 235 -7.96 -25.79 13.25
C SER A 235 -9.05 -26.78 12.82
N LYS A 236 -9.60 -27.55 13.76
CA LYS A 236 -10.68 -28.52 13.47
C LYS A 236 -11.95 -27.82 12.96
N VAL A 237 -12.38 -26.76 13.64
CA VAL A 237 -13.60 -26.03 13.27
C VAL A 237 -13.41 -25.24 11.98
N LEU A 238 -12.24 -24.62 11.78
CA LEU A 238 -11.92 -23.94 10.52
C LEU A 238 -11.91 -24.90 9.33
N ASN A 239 -11.39 -26.13 9.51
CA ASN A 239 -11.42 -27.13 8.45
C ASN A 239 -12.85 -27.57 8.09
N LYS A 240 -13.78 -27.64 9.05
CA LYS A 240 -15.21 -27.85 8.76
C LYS A 240 -15.76 -26.75 7.85
N CYS A 241 -15.50 -25.48 8.18
CA CYS A 241 -15.91 -24.33 7.36
C CYS A 241 -15.34 -24.39 5.94
N ARG A 242 -14.03 -24.65 5.81
CA ARG A 242 -13.35 -24.77 4.52
C ARG A 242 -13.92 -25.91 3.67
N MET A 243 -14.20 -27.05 4.30
CA MET A 243 -14.80 -28.20 3.62
C MET A 243 -16.20 -27.88 3.12
N LEU A 244 -17.02 -27.23 3.96
CA LEU A 244 -18.35 -26.80 3.56
C LEU A 244 -18.30 -25.86 2.35
N SER A 245 -17.44 -24.83 2.40
CA SER A 245 -17.20 -23.92 1.26
C SER A 245 -16.78 -24.68 0.01
N LYS A 246 -15.81 -25.60 0.12
CA LYS A 246 -15.32 -26.38 -1.03
C LYS A 246 -16.41 -27.22 -1.69
N VAL A 247 -17.31 -27.82 -0.90
CA VAL A 247 -18.40 -28.66 -1.42
C VAL A 247 -19.56 -27.81 -1.92
N SER A 248 -19.92 -26.72 -1.24
CA SER A 248 -21.01 -25.83 -1.64
C SER A 248 -20.75 -25.21 -3.02
N HIS A 249 -19.50 -24.85 -3.32
CA HIS A 249 -19.10 -24.31 -4.63
C HIS A 249 -19.00 -25.35 -5.76
N LYS A 250 -19.20 -26.65 -5.46
CA LYS A 250 -19.22 -27.75 -6.44
C LYS A 250 -20.61 -28.39 -6.61
N SER A 251 -21.50 -28.22 -5.64
CA SER A 251 -22.80 -28.89 -5.59
C SER A 251 -23.91 -27.98 -6.07
N ASN A 252 -24.51 -28.30 -7.22
CA ASN A 252 -25.69 -27.57 -7.73
C ASN A 252 -26.86 -27.62 -6.73
N LYS A 253 -27.07 -28.75 -6.05
CA LYS A 253 -28.14 -28.89 -5.05
C LYS A 253 -27.98 -27.92 -3.87
N MET A 254 -26.74 -27.69 -3.43
CA MET A 254 -26.46 -26.73 -2.36
C MET A 254 -26.60 -25.29 -2.86
N ALA A 255 -26.17 -25.02 -4.09
CA ALA A 255 -26.37 -23.72 -4.71
C ALA A 255 -27.86 -23.36 -4.80
N ASP A 256 -28.70 -24.29 -5.29
CA ASP A 256 -30.16 -24.10 -5.37
C ASP A 256 -30.79 -23.85 -3.99
N LEU A 257 -30.34 -24.55 -2.96
CA LEU A 257 -30.83 -24.36 -1.58
C LEU A 257 -30.38 -23.02 -0.98
N LEU A 258 -29.13 -22.64 -1.19
CA LEU A 258 -28.60 -21.34 -0.76
C LEU A 258 -29.35 -20.19 -1.44
N ASP A 259 -29.64 -20.31 -2.75
CA ASP A 259 -30.43 -19.34 -3.49
C ASP A 259 -31.88 -19.25 -2.97
N GLN A 260 -32.49 -20.38 -2.60
CA GLN A 260 -33.83 -20.41 -1.98
C GLN A 260 -33.86 -19.73 -0.61
N LEU A 261 -32.79 -19.87 0.17
CA LEU A 261 -32.63 -19.24 1.47
C LEU A 261 -32.18 -17.78 1.36
N ASN A 262 -31.83 -17.30 0.16
CA ASN A 262 -31.22 -16.00 -0.09
C ASN A 262 -29.92 -15.81 0.72
N GLU A 263 -29.17 -16.89 0.90
CA GLU A 263 -27.90 -16.92 1.63
C GLU A 263 -26.74 -17.29 0.69
N SER A 264 -25.51 -16.97 1.08
CA SER A 264 -24.35 -17.34 0.27
C SER A 264 -23.14 -17.70 1.11
N ILE A 265 -22.45 -18.79 0.75
CA ILE A 265 -21.21 -19.20 1.42
C ILE A 265 -20.02 -18.61 0.65
N SER A 266 -19.21 -17.81 1.34
CA SER A 266 -18.04 -17.19 0.71
C SER A 266 -17.03 -18.24 0.20
N LYS A 267 -16.36 -17.96 -0.91
CA LYS A 267 -15.23 -18.78 -1.39
C LYS A 267 -14.01 -18.54 -0.50
N THR A 268 -13.32 -19.62 -0.15
CA THR A 268 -12.01 -19.53 0.50
C THR A 268 -10.93 -19.16 -0.50
N ASN A 269 -10.08 -18.22 -0.14
CA ASN A 269 -8.78 -18.03 -0.77
C ASN A 269 -7.71 -18.27 0.30
N VAL A 270 -7.05 -19.43 0.21
CA VAL A 270 -6.03 -19.87 1.17
C VAL A 270 -4.92 -18.83 1.38
N THR A 271 -4.68 -17.94 0.39
CA THR A 271 -3.62 -16.93 0.45
C THR A 271 -3.98 -15.68 1.28
N ARG A 272 -5.26 -15.41 1.59
CA ARG A 272 -5.69 -14.19 2.29
C ARG A 272 -6.69 -14.48 3.42
N TRP A 273 -6.33 -14.12 4.65
CA TRP A 273 -7.14 -14.45 5.83
C TRP A 273 -8.49 -13.72 5.84
N ASN A 274 -8.60 -12.57 5.17
CA ASN A 274 -9.88 -11.85 5.00
C ASN A 274 -10.97 -12.74 4.40
N SER A 275 -10.62 -13.66 3.49
CA SER A 275 -11.58 -14.59 2.91
C SER A 275 -12.05 -15.66 3.91
N GLU A 276 -11.18 -16.05 4.84
CA GLU A 276 -11.53 -16.95 5.94
C GLU A 276 -12.49 -16.26 6.93
N TYR A 277 -12.22 -15.00 7.28
CA TYR A 277 -13.13 -14.20 8.11
C TYR A 277 -14.51 -14.07 7.48
N MET A 278 -14.57 -13.72 6.19
CA MET A 278 -15.84 -13.61 5.44
C MET A 278 -16.56 -14.96 5.32
N LEU A 279 -15.82 -16.07 5.19
CA LEU A 279 -16.41 -17.41 5.21
C LEU A 279 -17.10 -17.68 6.54
N ILE A 280 -16.39 -17.49 7.66
CA ILE A 280 -16.93 -17.76 8.99
C ILE A 280 -18.18 -16.90 9.22
N LYS A 281 -18.11 -15.62 8.86
CA LYS A 281 -19.23 -14.68 8.94
C LYS A 281 -20.43 -15.15 8.12
N SER A 282 -20.20 -15.64 6.90
CA SER A 282 -21.27 -16.18 6.05
C SER A 282 -21.85 -17.50 6.54
N ILE A 283 -21.07 -18.34 7.24
CA ILE A 283 -21.60 -19.58 7.83
C ILE A 283 -22.45 -19.27 9.04
N LEU A 284 -22.03 -18.32 9.89
CA LEU A 284 -22.78 -17.93 11.08
C LEU A 284 -24.05 -17.12 10.77
N SER A 285 -24.18 -16.53 9.57
CA SER A 285 -25.43 -15.90 9.14
C SER A 285 -26.50 -16.92 8.73
N ILE A 286 -26.08 -18.07 8.21
CA ILE A 286 -26.97 -19.19 7.86
C ILE A 286 -27.41 -19.85 9.17
N GLY A 287 -28.64 -19.57 9.61
CA GLY A 287 -29.18 -20.08 10.87
C GLY A 287 -29.00 -21.60 11.03
N GLU A 288 -28.91 -22.09 12.28
CA GLU A 288 -28.53 -23.47 12.61
C GLU A 288 -29.33 -24.54 11.84
N ASN A 289 -30.64 -24.35 11.70
CA ASN A 289 -31.53 -25.30 11.00
C ASN A 289 -31.23 -25.38 9.50
N ASP A 290 -30.93 -24.24 8.88
CA ASP A 290 -30.65 -24.15 7.46
C ASP A 290 -29.25 -24.69 7.16
N LEU A 291 -28.30 -24.42 8.06
CA LEU A 291 -26.94 -24.94 7.99
C LEU A 291 -26.93 -26.47 8.07
N ASP A 292 -27.68 -27.06 9.01
CA ASP A 292 -27.83 -28.51 9.11
C ASP A 292 -28.47 -29.11 7.84
N SER A 293 -29.44 -28.41 7.25
CA SER A 293 -30.08 -28.83 5.98
C SER A 293 -29.09 -28.83 4.81
N ILE A 294 -28.25 -27.80 4.70
CA ILE A 294 -27.20 -27.70 3.67
C ILE A 294 -26.16 -28.80 3.85
N VAL A 295 -25.65 -28.97 5.07
CA VAL A 295 -24.62 -29.97 5.40
C VAL A 295 -25.10 -31.39 5.13
N THR A 296 -26.38 -31.68 5.32
CA THR A 296 -26.96 -33.02 5.05
C THR A 296 -26.89 -33.41 3.57
N LEU A 297 -26.71 -32.44 2.66
CA LEU A 297 -26.50 -32.69 1.23
C LEU A 297 -25.07 -33.15 0.90
N MET A 298 -24.15 -33.17 1.87
CA MET A 298 -22.78 -33.68 1.68
C MET A 298 -22.75 -35.21 1.65
N GLU A 299 -21.80 -35.78 0.89
CA GLU A 299 -21.54 -37.24 0.90
C GLU A 299 -21.10 -37.74 2.28
N ASN A 300 -20.32 -36.93 3.00
CA ASN A 300 -19.88 -37.18 4.38
C ASN A 300 -20.33 -36.01 5.28
N PRO A 301 -21.58 -36.01 5.76
CA PRO A 301 -22.12 -34.92 6.56
C PRO A 301 -21.46 -34.90 7.94
N PHE A 302 -21.12 -33.69 8.42
CA PHE A 302 -20.61 -33.46 9.77
C PHE A 302 -21.46 -32.41 10.46
N LYS A 303 -21.68 -32.51 11.77
CA LYS A 303 -22.42 -31.46 12.49
C LYS A 303 -21.49 -30.40 13.06
N PHE A 304 -21.95 -29.15 13.05
CA PHE A 304 -21.40 -28.11 13.90
C PHE A 304 -21.98 -28.29 15.30
N SER A 305 -21.12 -28.55 16.28
CA SER A 305 -21.54 -28.58 17.67
C SER A 305 -21.74 -27.16 18.20
N ASN A 306 -22.46 -26.98 19.30
CA ASN A 306 -22.59 -25.67 19.94
C ASN A 306 -21.21 -25.08 20.28
N ASN A 307 -20.24 -25.92 20.67
CA ASN A 307 -18.86 -25.49 20.91
C ASN A 307 -18.19 -24.99 19.63
N ASP A 308 -18.46 -25.60 18.47
CA ASP A 308 -17.94 -25.13 17.18
C ASP A 308 -18.50 -23.74 16.86
N ILE A 309 -19.82 -23.55 16.99
CA ILE A 309 -20.48 -22.26 16.73
C ILE A 309 -19.95 -21.17 17.68
N MET A 310 -19.84 -21.47 18.98
CA MET A 310 -19.26 -20.53 19.96
C MET A 310 -17.80 -20.20 19.65
N THR A 311 -16.99 -21.20 19.25
CA THR A 311 -15.60 -20.98 18.83
C THR A 311 -15.52 -20.09 17.59
N LEU A 312 -16.39 -20.31 16.59
CA LEU A 312 -16.44 -19.47 15.39
C LEU A 312 -16.84 -18.03 15.71
N GLN A 313 -17.79 -17.83 16.64
CA GLN A 313 -18.18 -16.50 17.09
C GLN A 313 -17.00 -15.78 17.76
N GLU A 314 -16.31 -16.44 18.70
CA GLU A 314 -15.12 -15.87 19.34
C GLU A 314 -14.02 -15.52 18.32
N ILE A 315 -13.81 -16.36 17.29
CA ILE A 315 -12.84 -16.07 16.23
C ILE A 315 -13.23 -14.80 15.46
N LEU A 316 -14.52 -14.60 15.16
CA LEU A 316 -14.98 -13.37 14.51
C LEU A 316 -14.75 -12.15 15.40
N ASP A 317 -15.13 -12.23 16.67
CA ASP A 317 -14.97 -11.12 17.62
C ASP A 317 -13.48 -10.76 17.79
N ILE A 318 -12.59 -11.75 17.84
CA ILE A 318 -11.13 -11.54 17.90
C ILE A 318 -10.60 -10.88 16.62
N LEU A 319 -11.02 -11.34 15.45
CA LEU A 319 -10.45 -10.91 14.16
C LEU A 319 -11.16 -9.69 13.54
N GLU A 320 -12.29 -9.23 14.09
CA GLU A 320 -13.06 -8.09 13.58
C GLU A 320 -12.21 -6.83 13.46
N SER A 321 -11.51 -6.45 14.53
CA SER A 321 -10.64 -5.26 14.53
C SER A 321 -9.51 -5.37 13.50
N PHE A 322 -8.94 -6.57 13.31
CA PHE A 322 -7.95 -6.82 12.25
C PHE A 322 -8.57 -6.62 10.87
N PHE A 323 -9.83 -7.03 10.68
CA PHE A 323 -10.49 -7.04 9.38
C PHE A 323 -10.81 -5.61 8.98
N ASP A 324 -11.42 -4.85 9.88
CA ASP A 324 -11.75 -3.44 9.69
C ASP A 324 -10.52 -2.57 9.40
N ILE A 325 -9.44 -2.78 10.16
CA ILE A 325 -8.16 -2.11 9.92
C ILE A 325 -7.61 -2.48 8.54
N SER A 326 -7.68 -3.76 8.17
CA SER A 326 -7.17 -4.23 6.88
C SER A 326 -7.89 -3.57 5.71
N ILE A 327 -9.22 -3.39 5.81
CA ILE A 327 -10.04 -2.74 4.78
C ILE A 327 -9.73 -1.24 4.73
N LYS A 328 -9.69 -0.56 5.87
CA LYS A 328 -9.40 0.89 5.94
C LYS A 328 -8.02 1.23 5.36
N CYS A 329 -7.00 0.42 5.64
CA CYS A 329 -5.64 0.64 5.13
C CYS A 329 -5.45 0.25 3.65
N GLN A 330 -6.47 -0.29 2.98
CA GLN A 330 -6.49 -0.48 1.52
C GLN A 330 -7.11 0.71 0.78
N SER A 331 -7.69 1.69 1.50
CA SER A 331 -8.30 2.87 0.90
C SER A 331 -7.28 3.72 0.14
N GLU A 332 -7.71 4.25 -1.01
CA GLU A 332 -6.94 5.19 -1.82
C GLU A 332 -7.24 6.65 -1.46
N GLU A 333 -8.34 6.88 -0.74
CA GLU A 333 -8.79 8.22 -0.38
C GLU A 333 -8.24 8.66 0.98
N LEU A 334 -7.87 7.70 1.84
CA LEU A 334 -7.37 7.96 3.18
C LEU A 334 -5.85 7.99 3.21
N VAL A 335 -5.30 8.86 4.06
CA VAL A 335 -3.87 8.87 4.37
C VAL A 335 -3.55 7.66 5.25
N THR A 336 -3.14 6.56 4.63
CA THR A 336 -3.02 5.28 5.34
C THR A 336 -1.87 5.24 6.35
N ALA A 337 -0.79 6.01 6.16
CA ALA A 337 0.28 6.10 7.14
C ALA A 337 -0.19 6.64 8.52
N SER A 338 -1.17 7.55 8.57
CA SER A 338 -1.68 8.08 9.84
C SER A 338 -2.46 7.03 10.65
N LEU A 339 -2.94 5.98 9.97
CA LEU A 339 -3.70 4.90 10.59
C LEU A 339 -2.81 3.88 11.31
N VAL A 340 -1.52 3.78 10.97
CA VAL A 340 -0.64 2.69 11.42
C VAL A 340 -0.49 2.65 12.94
N VAL A 341 -0.10 3.76 13.58
CA VAL A 341 0.08 3.78 15.05
C VAL A 341 -1.25 3.59 15.79
N PRO A 342 -2.34 4.34 15.47
CA PRO A 342 -3.64 4.11 16.08
C PRO A 342 -4.15 2.67 15.88
N ALA A 343 -3.92 2.07 14.72
CA ALA A 343 -4.32 0.69 14.43
C ALA A 343 -3.58 -0.32 15.32
N VAL A 344 -2.26 -0.23 15.45
CA VAL A 344 -1.48 -1.13 16.32
C VAL A 344 -1.95 -0.99 17.78
N VAL A 345 -2.12 0.24 18.25
CA VAL A 345 -2.62 0.51 19.60
C VAL A 345 -4.03 -0.06 19.81
N HIS A 346 -4.93 0.17 18.86
CA HIS A 346 -6.28 -0.37 18.91
C HIS A 346 -6.29 -1.91 18.96
N LEU A 347 -5.45 -2.58 18.17
CA LEU A 347 -5.33 -4.04 18.19
C LEU A 347 -4.82 -4.56 19.54
N MET A 348 -3.82 -3.90 20.15
CA MET A 348 -3.33 -4.27 21.48
C MET A 348 -4.41 -4.14 22.55
N VAL A 349 -5.18 -3.04 22.50
CA VAL A 349 -6.29 -2.79 23.44
C VAL A 349 -7.42 -3.80 23.22
N HIS A 350 -7.80 -4.04 21.96
CA HIS A 350 -8.83 -5.01 21.58
C HIS A 350 -8.50 -6.42 22.10
N LEU A 351 -7.27 -6.89 21.84
CA LEU A 351 -6.83 -8.21 22.30
C LEU A 351 -6.80 -8.33 23.82
N ARG A 352 -6.40 -7.26 24.52
CA ARG A 352 -6.41 -7.23 25.99
C ARG A 352 -7.83 -7.31 26.54
N ASP A 353 -8.76 -6.54 25.98
CA ASP A 353 -10.13 -6.42 26.48
C ASP A 353 -10.97 -7.67 26.13
N ILE A 354 -10.76 -8.28 24.96
CA ILE A 354 -11.47 -9.50 24.55
C ILE A 354 -11.00 -10.74 25.31
N LYS A 355 -9.77 -10.73 25.82
CA LYS A 355 -9.19 -11.83 26.61
C LYS A 355 -10.00 -12.16 27.86
N GLU A 356 -10.70 -11.18 28.43
CA GLU A 356 -11.58 -11.37 29.59
C GLU A 356 -12.95 -11.97 29.22
N GLN A 357 -13.31 -11.96 27.93
CA GLN A 357 -14.64 -12.33 27.44
C GLN A 357 -14.66 -13.73 26.80
N ILE A 358 -13.51 -14.22 26.31
CA ILE A 358 -13.42 -15.48 25.56
C ILE A 358 -13.10 -16.69 26.44
N VAL A 359 -13.59 -17.84 26.02
CA VAL A 359 -13.41 -19.13 26.71
C VAL A 359 -12.60 -20.10 25.85
N PHE A 360 -12.95 -20.28 24.58
CA PHE A 360 -12.41 -21.35 23.73
C PHE A 360 -11.12 -20.94 22.98
N SER A 361 -11.00 -19.67 22.63
CA SER A 361 -9.99 -19.15 21.70
C SER A 361 -8.81 -18.43 22.37
N ASN A 362 -8.57 -18.69 23.66
CA ASN A 362 -7.50 -18.06 24.45
C ASN A 362 -6.10 -18.18 23.82
N LYS A 363 -5.78 -19.34 23.23
CA LYS A 363 -4.49 -19.51 22.54
C LYS A 363 -4.36 -18.59 21.33
N LEU A 364 -5.45 -18.35 20.59
CA LEU A 364 -5.43 -17.47 19.40
C LEU A 364 -5.04 -16.05 19.81
N VAL A 365 -5.69 -15.50 20.86
CA VAL A 365 -5.33 -14.17 21.40
C VAL A 365 -3.88 -14.12 21.81
N GLN A 366 -3.39 -15.09 22.58
CA GLN A 366 -1.98 -15.13 23.00
C GLN A 366 -1.01 -15.15 21.80
N GLN A 367 -1.31 -15.90 20.74
CA GLN A 367 -0.44 -15.97 19.56
C GLN A 367 -0.51 -14.68 18.73
N LEU A 368 -1.67 -14.02 18.67
CA LEU A 368 -1.81 -12.72 18.02
C LEU A 368 -1.06 -11.62 18.78
N GLU A 369 -1.14 -11.60 20.12
CA GLU A 369 -0.37 -10.68 20.99
C GLU A 369 1.14 -10.82 20.70
N LEU A 370 1.68 -12.05 20.74
CA LEU A 370 3.09 -12.32 20.47
C LEU A 370 3.52 -11.92 19.05
N SER A 371 2.67 -12.15 18.05
CA SER A 371 2.99 -11.79 16.67
C SER A 371 2.95 -10.27 16.44
N ILE A 372 2.02 -9.56 17.09
CA ILE A 372 1.99 -8.08 17.11
C ILE A 372 3.25 -7.52 17.77
N GLU A 373 3.61 -8.01 18.96
CA GLU A 373 4.82 -7.59 19.68
C GLU A 373 6.07 -7.77 18.83
N LYS A 374 6.19 -8.90 18.13
CA LYS A 374 7.32 -9.18 17.25
C LYS A 374 7.36 -8.29 16.01
N ARG A 375 6.22 -8.12 15.33
CA ARG A 375 6.17 -7.48 13.99
C ARG A 375 6.05 -5.96 14.05
N PHE A 376 5.53 -5.42 15.14
CA PHE A 376 5.39 -3.99 15.39
C PHE A 376 6.26 -3.53 16.57
N ALA A 377 7.35 -4.26 16.85
CA ALA A 377 8.28 -3.99 17.94
C ALA A 377 8.75 -2.53 17.97
N GLY A 378 9.06 -1.91 16.83
CA GLY A 378 9.52 -0.52 16.78
C GLY A 378 8.47 0.49 17.29
N ILE A 379 7.19 0.26 17.01
CA ILE A 379 6.08 1.10 17.53
C ILE A 379 5.91 0.83 19.03
N ILE A 380 5.88 -0.43 19.43
CA ILE A 380 5.60 -0.85 20.81
C ILE A 380 6.73 -0.44 21.75
N ASN A 381 7.99 -0.66 21.36
CA ASN A 381 9.18 -0.28 22.11
C ASN A 381 9.22 1.24 22.30
N ARG A 382 8.88 2.03 21.26
CA ARG A 382 8.81 3.49 21.38
C ARG A 382 7.71 3.94 22.34
N ILE A 383 6.52 3.34 22.26
CA ILE A 383 5.40 3.64 23.19
C ILE A 383 5.79 3.32 24.63
N ASN A 384 6.45 2.18 24.85
CA ASN A 384 6.88 1.72 26.16
C ASN A 384 8.17 2.38 26.66
N GLN A 385 8.78 3.28 25.89
CA GLN A 385 10.07 3.94 26.20
C GLN A 385 11.20 2.92 26.46
N VAL A 386 11.17 1.82 25.73
CA VAL A 386 12.22 0.80 25.72
C VAL A 386 13.24 1.14 24.63
N LYS A 387 14.50 0.72 24.82
CA LYS A 387 15.55 0.87 23.81
C LYS A 387 15.08 0.23 22.50
N ILE A 388 15.15 1.00 21.42
CA ILE A 388 14.77 0.55 20.08
C ILE A 388 16.02 0.06 19.38
N GLU A 389 15.93 -1.09 18.72
CA GLU A 389 17.00 -1.62 17.88
C GLU A 389 16.84 -1.15 16.44
N ASP A 390 17.93 -0.95 15.71
CA ASP A 390 17.85 -0.47 14.31
C ASP A 390 17.12 -1.46 13.39
N ASN A 391 17.12 -2.74 13.75
CA ASN A 391 16.41 -3.81 13.03
C ASN A 391 14.93 -3.95 13.43
N ASP A 392 14.44 -3.17 14.40
CA ASP A 392 13.03 -3.23 14.82
C ASP A 392 12.11 -2.78 13.68
N GLN A 393 11.21 -3.68 13.28
CA GLN A 393 10.22 -3.34 12.25
C GLN A 393 9.29 -2.23 12.75
N PHE A 394 8.94 -1.32 11.85
CA PHE A 394 8.11 -0.13 12.13
C PHE A 394 8.71 0.85 13.15
N ASN A 395 10.04 0.90 13.31
CA ASN A 395 10.73 1.91 14.12
C ASN A 395 10.66 3.34 13.53
N ASP A 396 10.45 3.46 12.22
CA ASP A 396 10.52 4.75 11.52
C ASP A 396 9.58 5.82 12.14
N PRO A 397 10.09 7.02 12.47
CA PRO A 397 9.29 8.06 13.11
C PRO A 397 8.13 8.57 12.25
N VAL A 398 8.16 8.32 10.93
CA VAL A 398 7.11 8.76 9.99
C VAL A 398 5.72 8.33 10.42
N TYR A 399 5.57 7.14 11.02
CA TYR A 399 4.26 6.64 11.45
C TYR A 399 3.67 7.44 12.62
N PHE A 400 4.52 7.88 13.56
CA PHE A 400 4.09 8.71 14.69
C PHE A 400 3.81 10.14 14.24
N ILE A 401 4.65 10.69 13.36
CA ILE A 401 4.43 12.00 12.76
C ILE A 401 3.09 11.99 11.99
N ALA A 402 2.84 10.97 11.17
CA ALA A 402 1.59 10.83 10.41
C ALA A 402 0.36 10.80 11.32
N ALA A 403 0.41 9.99 12.38
CA ALA A 403 -0.69 9.83 13.32
C ALA A 403 -1.00 11.14 14.08
N VAL A 404 0.03 11.92 14.45
CA VAL A 404 -0.16 13.20 15.14
C VAL A 404 -0.65 14.30 14.20
N LEU A 405 -0.19 14.32 12.95
CA LEU A 405 -0.61 15.30 11.94
C LEU A 405 -2.03 15.04 11.40
N ASP A 406 -2.64 13.92 11.75
CA ASP A 406 -4.06 13.68 11.48
C ASP A 406 -4.92 14.29 12.58
N SER A 407 -5.72 15.30 12.21
CA SER A 407 -6.55 16.04 13.18
C SER A 407 -7.63 15.16 13.84
N SER A 408 -7.98 14.02 13.24
CA SER A 408 -8.93 13.06 13.80
C SER A 408 -8.34 12.29 14.98
N PHE A 409 -7.03 12.03 14.96
CA PHE A 409 -6.34 11.28 16.00
C PHE A 409 -5.53 12.17 16.93
N LYS A 410 -4.61 13.00 16.41
CA LYS A 410 -3.59 13.71 17.21
C LYS A 410 -2.94 12.77 18.23
N PHE A 411 -3.16 13.01 19.52
CA PHE A 411 -2.71 12.15 20.63
C PHE A 411 -3.85 11.34 21.29
N LEU A 412 -5.04 11.29 20.69
CA LEU A 412 -6.21 10.61 21.26
C LEU A 412 -6.00 9.10 21.43
N TRP A 413 -5.23 8.48 20.54
CA TRP A 413 -4.89 7.05 20.61
C TRP A 413 -4.09 6.68 21.88
N LEU A 414 -3.48 7.65 22.58
CA LEU A 414 -2.80 7.39 23.87
C LEU A 414 -3.79 7.08 25.01
N ARG A 415 -5.03 7.55 24.90
CA ARG A 415 -6.05 7.40 25.96
C ARG A 415 -6.37 5.94 26.25
N ASP A 416 -6.33 5.11 25.21
CA ASP A 416 -6.74 3.70 25.28
C ASP A 416 -5.65 2.80 25.93
N LEU A 417 -4.40 3.28 25.97
CA LEU A 417 -3.26 2.54 26.51
C LEU A 417 -3.20 2.55 28.05
N LYS A 418 -3.96 3.43 28.73
CA LYS A 418 -3.95 3.58 30.21
C LYS A 418 -2.52 3.77 30.78
N LEU A 419 -1.68 4.55 30.09
CA LEU A 419 -0.32 4.85 30.50
C LEU A 419 -0.27 5.73 31.76
N THR A 420 0.85 5.72 32.47
CA THR A 420 1.08 6.71 33.53
C THR A 420 1.24 8.11 32.94
N ALA A 421 0.79 9.15 33.65
CA ALA A 421 0.86 10.54 33.17
C ALA A 421 2.29 10.97 32.79
N ASN A 422 3.30 10.46 33.52
CA ASN A 422 4.71 10.75 33.22
C ASN A 422 5.15 10.12 31.88
N THR A 423 4.81 8.86 31.64
CA THR A 423 5.11 8.17 30.38
C THR A 423 4.40 8.84 29.20
N GLU A 424 3.12 9.17 29.37
CA GLU A 424 2.32 9.83 28.34
C GLU A 424 2.91 11.20 27.95
N ASN A 425 3.27 12.03 28.94
CA ASN A 425 3.84 13.36 28.67
C ASN A 425 5.22 13.29 27.99
N ARG A 426 6.06 12.33 28.41
CA ARG A 426 7.36 12.09 27.75
C ARG A 426 7.19 11.67 26.30
N LEU A 427 6.29 10.72 26.02
CA LEU A 427 6.02 10.26 24.65
C LEU A 427 5.49 11.40 23.76
N LYS A 428 4.58 12.23 24.29
CA LYS A 428 4.11 13.43 23.57
C LYS A 428 5.27 14.37 23.25
N HIS A 429 6.13 14.64 24.23
CA HIS A 429 7.30 15.49 24.03
C HIS A 429 8.24 14.91 22.96
N ASP A 430 8.56 13.61 23.03
CA ASP A 430 9.45 12.97 22.07
C ASP A 430 8.89 13.02 20.64
N VAL A 431 7.59 12.78 20.45
CA VAL A 431 6.95 12.88 19.13
C VAL A 431 6.91 14.33 18.64
N ILE A 432 6.69 15.31 19.52
CA ILE A 432 6.77 16.73 19.17
C ILE A 432 8.18 17.09 18.71
N GLN A 433 9.22 16.62 19.39
CA GLN A 433 10.60 16.85 18.98
C GLN A 433 10.90 16.21 17.62
N LEU A 434 10.41 14.99 17.36
CA LEU A 434 10.55 14.34 16.04
C LEU A 434 9.92 15.18 14.92
N ILE A 435 8.76 15.78 15.17
CA ILE A 435 8.08 16.67 14.20
C ILE A 435 8.96 17.91 13.95
N LEU A 436 9.43 18.56 15.01
CA LEU A 436 10.24 19.78 14.90
C LEU A 436 11.57 19.51 14.19
N ASP A 437 12.23 18.40 14.51
CA ASP A 437 13.47 17.97 13.85
C ASP A 437 13.26 17.74 12.36
N GLU A 438 12.16 17.08 11.97
CA GLU A 438 11.86 16.82 10.56
C GLU A 438 11.50 18.10 9.79
N ILE A 439 10.81 19.05 10.43
CA ILE A 439 10.59 20.39 9.86
C ILE A 439 11.93 21.10 9.66
N ASN A 440 12.82 21.07 10.67
CA ASN A 440 14.12 21.75 10.62
C ASN A 440 15.08 21.15 9.58
N LYS A 441 15.03 19.83 9.34
CA LYS A 441 15.78 19.19 8.24
C LYS A 441 15.36 19.76 6.88
N ASN A 442 14.07 19.96 6.67
CA ASN A 442 13.55 20.51 5.41
C ASN A 442 14.05 21.95 5.14
N PHE A 443 14.38 22.73 6.18
CA PHE A 443 14.92 24.09 6.03
C PHE A 443 16.38 24.13 5.55
N LYS A 444 17.20 23.14 5.92
CA LYS A 444 18.63 23.11 5.52
C LYS A 444 18.85 22.74 4.05
N VAL A 445 17.86 22.16 3.38
CA VAL A 445 17.96 21.66 1.99
C VAL A 445 17.47 22.70 0.95
N SER A 446 17.08 23.90 1.36
CA SER A 446 16.78 24.99 0.41
C SER A 446 18.09 25.63 -0.08
N PRO A 447 18.51 25.50 -1.36
CA PRO A 447 19.72 26.17 -1.84
C PRO A 447 19.46 27.67 -1.83
N THR A 448 20.09 28.38 -0.89
CA THR A 448 20.05 29.83 -0.82
C THR A 448 20.83 30.38 -2.01
N LYS A 449 20.16 31.11 -2.91
CA LYS A 449 20.87 32.01 -3.84
C LYS A 449 21.57 33.06 -2.98
N VAL A 450 22.90 33.01 -2.96
CA VAL A 450 23.75 34.06 -2.40
C VAL A 450 23.48 35.34 -3.20
N LEU A 451 22.95 36.36 -2.53
CA LEU A 451 22.97 37.74 -3.02
C LEU A 451 24.14 38.44 -2.32
N ASP A 452 25.06 38.92 -3.13
CA ASP A 452 26.26 39.68 -2.74
C ASP A 452 25.93 40.89 -1.87
N GLU A 453 26.83 41.14 -0.91
CA GLU A 453 26.82 42.29 -0.03
C GLU A 453 27.09 43.62 -0.76
N GLY A 454 26.38 44.66 -0.32
CA GLY A 454 26.99 45.98 -0.14
C GLY A 454 26.43 47.12 -1.00
N THR A 455 25.60 47.97 -0.40
CA THR A 455 25.97 49.38 -0.12
C THR A 455 24.89 50.11 0.69
N PHE A 456 25.30 50.63 1.84
CA PHE A 456 24.52 51.50 2.70
C PHE A 456 24.27 52.87 2.04
N SER A 457 23.05 53.41 2.15
CA SER A 457 22.86 54.87 2.14
C SER A 457 21.82 55.31 3.17
N THR A 458 22.21 56.34 3.92
CA THR A 458 21.61 56.87 5.14
C THR A 458 20.42 57.78 4.88
N SER A 459 19.36 57.64 5.69
CA SER A 459 18.14 58.45 5.68
C SER A 459 18.32 59.83 6.34
N LYS A 460 17.51 60.82 5.91
CA LYS A 460 17.23 62.05 6.66
C LYS A 460 15.73 62.21 6.89
N PRO A 461 15.27 62.71 8.06
CA PRO A 461 13.86 62.71 8.43
C PRO A 461 13.17 64.01 8.01
N LYS A 462 11.91 63.95 7.57
CA LYS A 462 11.03 65.12 7.44
C LYS A 462 9.77 65.00 8.29
N LYS A 463 9.40 66.15 8.85
CA LYS A 463 8.47 66.44 9.95
C LYS A 463 7.01 66.13 9.61
N LYS A 464 6.27 65.61 10.60
CA LYS A 464 4.80 65.40 10.55
C LYS A 464 4.04 66.73 10.69
N LYS A 465 2.99 66.93 9.89
CA LYS A 465 1.93 67.95 10.09
C LYS A 465 0.65 67.26 10.58
N ILE A 466 -0.15 68.02 11.33
CA ILE A 466 -1.01 67.52 12.41
C ILE A 466 -2.49 67.27 12.03
N PHE A 467 -2.89 67.42 10.76
CA PHE A 467 -4.23 67.06 10.28
C PHE A 467 -4.20 66.73 8.77
N VAL A 468 -3.87 65.49 8.44
CA VAL A 468 -4.20 64.80 7.17
C VAL A 468 -4.45 63.35 7.58
N TYR A 469 -5.64 62.82 7.32
CA TYR A 469 -5.87 61.37 7.37
C TYR A 469 -5.00 60.76 6.26
N ASP A 470 -3.96 60.03 6.68
CA ASP A 470 -2.93 59.47 5.81
C ASP A 470 -3.50 58.25 5.07
N ASP A 471 -3.73 58.42 3.76
CA ASP A 471 -3.89 57.36 2.76
C ASP A 471 -2.55 56.62 2.57
N SER A 472 -2.03 56.00 3.64
CA SER A 472 -0.93 55.04 3.56
C SER A 472 -1.52 53.63 3.56
N TYR A 473 -2.22 53.29 2.47
CA TYR A 473 -2.35 51.89 2.07
C TYR A 473 -0.94 51.45 1.65
N ASN A 474 -0.19 50.95 2.63
CA ASN A 474 1.15 50.43 2.44
C ASN A 474 1.00 49.13 1.64
N ASP A 475 1.27 49.18 0.34
CA ASP A 475 1.44 48.05 -0.56
C ASP A 475 2.69 47.23 -0.17
N ASN A 476 2.65 46.63 1.03
CA ASN A 476 3.62 45.64 1.51
C ASN A 476 2.89 44.41 2.07
N ALA A 477 1.81 44.00 1.41
CA ALA A 477 1.05 42.79 1.74
C ALA A 477 1.66 41.50 1.16
N ASN A 478 3.00 41.38 1.14
CA ASN A 478 3.67 40.16 0.66
C ASN A 478 4.75 39.57 1.57
N ASP A 479 5.02 40.16 2.74
CA ASP A 479 5.79 39.47 3.78
C ASP A 479 4.82 38.83 4.78
N SER A 480 4.22 37.70 4.39
CA SER A 480 3.51 36.85 5.35
C SER A 480 4.53 36.42 6.40
N ILE A 481 4.39 36.89 7.64
CA ILE A 481 5.18 36.47 8.81
C ILE A 481 5.20 34.94 8.81
N ILE A 482 6.34 34.33 8.48
CA ILE A 482 6.54 32.89 8.63
C ILE A 482 6.53 32.65 10.14
N MET A 483 5.43 32.08 10.67
CA MET A 483 5.36 31.70 12.08
C MET A 483 6.50 30.73 12.41
N ASN A 484 7.01 30.82 13.64
CA ASN A 484 7.97 29.85 14.16
C ASN A 484 7.34 28.44 14.12
N PRO A 485 8.02 27.39 13.61
CA PRO A 485 7.49 26.04 13.56
C PRO A 485 6.90 25.54 14.89
N VAL A 486 7.49 25.96 16.01
CA VAL A 486 6.98 25.63 17.35
C VAL A 486 5.59 26.22 17.58
N THR A 487 5.40 27.51 17.28
CA THR A 487 4.12 28.21 17.44
C THR A 487 3.06 27.66 16.49
N GLU A 488 3.44 27.29 15.27
CA GLU A 488 2.54 26.67 14.29
C GLU A 488 2.06 25.28 14.77
N LEU A 489 2.96 24.48 15.32
CA LEU A 489 2.64 23.17 15.90
C LEU A 489 1.78 23.29 17.17
N GLU A 490 2.09 24.24 18.06
CA GLU A 490 1.26 24.51 19.25
C GLU A 490 -0.16 24.95 18.87
N ALA A 491 -0.29 25.81 17.85
CA ALA A 491 -1.59 26.22 17.33
C ALA A 491 -2.38 25.01 16.78
N TYR A 492 -1.72 24.13 16.03
CA TYR A 492 -2.31 22.89 15.52
C TYR A 492 -2.77 21.95 16.63
N LEU A 493 -1.93 21.70 17.63
CA LEU A 493 -2.24 20.78 18.72
C LEU A 493 -3.41 21.27 19.58
N ASN A 494 -3.54 22.59 19.76
CA ASN A 494 -4.62 23.21 20.51
C ASN A 494 -5.91 23.42 19.70
N ASP A 495 -5.90 23.20 18.39
CA ASP A 495 -7.08 23.33 17.54
C ASP A 495 -8.15 22.26 17.92
N PRO A 496 -9.38 22.66 18.29
CA PRO A 496 -10.43 21.70 18.63
C PRO A 496 -11.06 21.01 17.41
N ILE A 497 -10.80 21.49 16.19
CA ILE A 497 -11.40 20.94 14.97
C ILE A 497 -10.91 19.50 14.76
N LYS A 498 -11.87 18.59 14.65
CA LYS A 498 -11.64 17.20 14.21
C LYS A 498 -12.25 17.05 12.83
N ALA A 499 -11.40 16.89 11.83
CA ALA A 499 -11.80 16.64 10.45
C ALA A 499 -10.89 15.58 9.83
N ASN A 500 -11.36 14.96 8.75
CA ASN A 500 -10.53 14.06 7.97
C ASN A 500 -9.27 14.80 7.50
N PHE A 501 -8.15 14.07 7.37
CA PHE A 501 -6.86 14.63 7.01
C PHE A 501 -6.95 15.62 5.84
N SER A 502 -7.58 15.19 4.74
CA SER A 502 -7.70 16.00 3.53
C SER A 502 -8.49 17.29 3.77
N GLU A 503 -9.59 17.21 4.51
CA GLU A 503 -10.45 18.35 4.81
C GLU A 503 -9.73 19.39 5.70
N TYR A 504 -9.02 18.92 6.73
CA TYR A 504 -8.28 19.78 7.64
C TYR A 504 -7.18 20.54 6.91
N TRP A 505 -6.29 19.81 6.23
CA TRP A 505 -5.11 20.40 5.61
C TRP A 505 -5.42 21.20 4.33
N CYS A 506 -6.55 20.95 3.67
CA CYS A 506 -7.05 21.83 2.61
C CYS A 506 -7.34 23.24 3.12
N ARG A 507 -7.98 23.36 4.29
CA ARG A 507 -8.41 24.63 4.89
C ARG A 507 -7.28 25.34 5.65
N SER A 508 -6.30 24.58 6.14
CA SER A 508 -5.21 25.09 6.95
C SER A 508 -4.32 26.08 6.19
N GLN A 509 -3.98 27.19 6.87
CA GLN A 509 -3.04 28.22 6.40
C GLN A 509 -1.61 28.00 6.93
N MET A 510 -1.40 26.92 7.70
CA MET A 510 -0.12 26.53 8.29
C MET A 510 0.85 26.07 7.19
N LYS A 511 1.81 26.92 6.80
CA LYS A 511 2.67 26.66 5.63
C LYS A 511 3.71 25.57 5.87
N GLN A 512 4.35 25.55 7.04
CA GLN A 512 5.45 24.63 7.32
C GLN A 512 4.94 23.24 7.64
N LEU A 513 3.93 23.19 8.52
CA LEU A 513 3.35 21.95 8.98
C LEU A 513 2.60 21.25 7.84
N LYS A 514 1.95 22.01 6.94
CA LYS A 514 1.32 21.46 5.73
C LYS A 514 2.33 20.83 4.77
N LYS A 515 3.54 21.40 4.62
CA LYS A 515 4.59 20.77 3.80
C LYS A 515 5.01 19.41 4.36
N LEU A 516 5.23 19.34 5.68
CA LEU A 516 5.52 18.07 6.34
C LEU A 516 4.34 17.09 6.23
N ALA A 517 3.12 17.57 6.43
CA ALA A 517 1.90 16.77 6.33
C ALA A 517 1.76 16.14 4.92
N VAL A 518 2.00 16.91 3.85
CA VAL A 518 2.01 16.38 2.46
C VAL A 518 3.05 15.29 2.27
N ARG A 519 4.28 15.52 2.74
CA ARG A 519 5.39 14.57 2.61
C ARG A 519 5.07 13.25 3.30
N VAL A 520 4.63 13.33 4.56
CA VAL A 520 4.30 12.16 5.39
C VAL A 520 3.06 11.44 4.88
N ALA A 521 2.05 12.18 4.40
CA ALA A 521 0.83 11.61 3.87
C ALA A 521 1.02 10.83 2.57
N SER A 522 2.09 11.11 1.81
CA SER A 522 2.45 10.32 0.63
C SER A 522 2.83 8.88 0.97
N VAL A 523 3.23 8.61 2.22
CA VAL A 523 3.60 7.28 2.68
C VAL A 523 2.36 6.39 2.77
N GLN A 524 2.44 5.23 2.12
CA GLN A 524 1.38 4.23 2.13
C GLN A 524 1.63 3.18 3.21
N ALA A 525 0.59 2.78 3.92
CA ALA A 525 0.64 1.61 4.80
C ALA A 525 0.60 0.30 4.00
N SER A 526 0.21 0.35 2.73
CA SER A 526 -0.09 -0.83 1.93
C SER A 526 0.59 -0.82 0.56
N SER A 527 1.00 -2.00 0.11
CA SER A 527 1.36 -2.29 -1.28
C SER A 527 0.15 -2.43 -2.21
N ALA A 528 -1.10 -2.29 -1.72
CA ALA A 528 -2.32 -2.45 -2.51
C ALA A 528 -2.34 -1.70 -3.86
N PRO A 529 -1.79 -0.47 -4.00
CA PRO A 529 -1.68 0.18 -5.30
C PRO A 529 -0.94 -0.63 -6.35
N ILE A 530 0.14 -1.32 -5.98
CA ILE A 530 0.90 -2.17 -6.90
C ILE A 530 0.22 -3.52 -7.16
N GLU A 531 -0.47 -4.09 -6.16
CA GLU A 531 -1.28 -5.31 -6.33
C GLU A 531 -2.42 -5.10 -7.34
N ARG A 532 -2.97 -3.88 -7.42
CA ARG A 532 -3.96 -3.51 -8.43
C ARG A 532 -3.36 -3.46 -9.84
N VAL A 533 -2.08 -3.08 -10.00
CA VAL A 533 -1.37 -3.17 -11.28
C VAL A 533 -1.28 -4.63 -11.73
N PHE A 534 -0.95 -5.55 -10.83
CA PHE A 534 -0.93 -6.98 -11.14
C PHE A 534 -2.32 -7.56 -11.42
N SER A 535 -3.35 -7.07 -10.72
CA SER A 535 -4.74 -7.43 -11.02
C SER A 535 -5.16 -6.95 -12.42
N CYS A 536 -4.76 -5.74 -12.82
CA CYS A 536 -4.97 -5.22 -14.17
C CYS A 536 -4.24 -6.06 -15.23
N THR A 537 -3.04 -6.53 -14.89
CA THR A 537 -2.23 -7.42 -15.72
C THR A 537 -2.99 -8.71 -16.02
N GLY A 538 -3.62 -9.32 -15.01
CA GLY A 538 -4.48 -10.50 -15.18
C GLY A 538 -5.66 -10.30 -16.15
N LEU A 539 -6.30 -9.12 -16.12
CA LEU A 539 -7.39 -8.78 -17.07
C LEU A 539 -6.88 -8.67 -18.52
N ILE A 540 -5.74 -8.00 -18.71
CA ILE A 540 -5.14 -7.81 -20.05
C ILE A 540 -4.56 -9.13 -20.58
N MET A 541 -4.11 -10.03 -19.71
CA MET A 541 -3.64 -11.38 -20.06
C MET A 541 -4.77 -12.41 -20.28
N SER A 542 -6.04 -12.00 -20.22
CA SER A 542 -7.17 -12.92 -20.37
C SER A 542 -7.13 -13.67 -21.72
N SER A 543 -7.78 -14.84 -21.77
CA SER A 543 -7.83 -15.70 -22.97
C SER A 543 -8.41 -15.01 -24.21
N ARG A 544 -9.14 -13.90 -24.04
CA ARG A 544 -9.69 -13.09 -25.13
C ARG A 544 -8.69 -12.07 -25.70
N CYS A 545 -7.61 -11.78 -24.98
CA CYS A 545 -6.56 -10.84 -25.34
C CYS A 545 -5.30 -11.59 -25.83
N THR A 546 -5.38 -12.25 -26.98
CA THR A 546 -4.27 -13.04 -27.55
C THR A 546 -3.38 -12.21 -28.50
N GLY A 547 -2.14 -12.66 -28.71
CA GLY A 547 -1.23 -12.10 -29.73
C GLY A 547 -0.71 -10.68 -29.43
N LEU A 548 -0.59 -10.31 -28.15
CA LEU A 548 0.06 -9.06 -27.74
C LEU A 548 1.58 -9.25 -27.74
N SER A 549 2.31 -8.31 -28.36
CA SER A 549 3.77 -8.24 -28.16
C SER A 549 4.08 -7.80 -26.73
N GLU A 550 5.27 -8.16 -26.23
CA GLU A 550 5.70 -7.78 -24.88
C GLU A 550 5.60 -6.26 -24.65
N GLN A 551 6.00 -5.46 -25.64
CA GLN A 551 5.95 -4.00 -25.53
C GLN A 551 4.51 -3.48 -25.47
N LEU A 552 3.63 -3.98 -26.34
CA LEU A 552 2.23 -3.58 -26.37
C LEU A 552 1.51 -3.96 -25.07
N PHE A 553 1.85 -5.13 -24.53
CA PHE A 553 1.33 -5.58 -23.24
C PHE A 553 1.71 -4.63 -22.10
N LYS A 554 3.01 -4.30 -21.98
CA LYS A 554 3.50 -3.33 -20.97
C LYS A 554 2.82 -1.97 -21.14
N ASP A 555 2.66 -1.50 -22.38
CA ASP A 555 2.00 -0.21 -22.65
C ASP A 555 0.53 -0.22 -22.25
N LEU A 556 -0.20 -1.31 -22.47
CA LEU A 556 -1.60 -1.46 -22.05
C LEU A 556 -1.74 -1.50 -20.52
N VAL A 557 -0.87 -2.25 -19.83
CA VAL A 557 -0.84 -2.29 -18.37
C VAL A 557 -0.56 -0.90 -17.82
N PHE A 558 0.44 -0.22 -18.37
CA PHE A 558 0.81 1.14 -18.00
C PHE A 558 -0.36 2.13 -18.16
N LEU A 559 -1.04 2.11 -19.31
CA LEU A 559 -2.16 3.01 -19.57
C LEU A 559 -3.39 2.69 -18.70
N LYS A 560 -3.64 1.40 -18.42
CA LYS A 560 -4.76 0.99 -17.57
C LYS A 560 -4.51 1.35 -16.11
N ALA A 561 -3.29 1.13 -15.60
CA ALA A 561 -2.91 1.53 -14.26
C ALA A 561 -3.00 3.06 -14.08
N ASN A 562 -2.59 3.82 -15.10
CA ASN A 562 -2.66 5.28 -15.11
C ASN A 562 -3.92 5.84 -15.79
N GLN A 563 -5.04 5.11 -15.75
CA GLN A 563 -6.26 5.48 -16.47
C GLN A 563 -6.89 6.81 -16.03
N ALA A 564 -6.55 7.31 -14.84
CA ALA A 564 -6.96 8.63 -14.35
C ALA A 564 -6.27 9.78 -15.11
N LEU A 565 -5.13 9.52 -15.76
CA LEU A 565 -4.34 10.49 -16.53
C LEU A 565 -4.68 10.49 -18.02
N LEU A 566 -5.58 9.61 -18.48
CA LEU A 566 -6.11 9.59 -19.85
C LEU A 566 -7.18 10.66 -20.05
#